data_AF-A0A7J6S815-F1
#
_entry.id   AF-A0A7J6S815-F1
#
_cell.length_a   1.000
_cell.length_b   1.000
_cell.length_c   1.000
_cell.angle_alpha   90.00
_cell.angle_beta   90.00
_cell.angle_gamma   90.00
#
_symmetry.space_group_name_H-M   'P 1'
#
loop_
_entity.id
_entity.type
_entity.pdbx_description
1 polymer ?
#
loop_
_entity_poly.entity_id
_entity_poly.type
_entity_poly.pdbx_seq_one_letter_code
_entity_poly.pdbx_strand_id
1 'polypeptide(L)'
;MSIPSCLMSKHHHHQGLSSSSSVGKSSFEDDNDITSHFMLRLAFCRSPELSNWFIKCEELLLQCILHYYGQSALNKALQQTGVSNLINRVVGDTDMLPQHPTGDGRTPLVDMLRKATLGCNGGHQQPQQSSTTTTTFYEIPFMYCSPHLIARRAVVIIGGMAYIPDTQLSSLLCKTYREELREHLR
;
A
#
# COMPACT_ATOMS: atom_id res chain seq x y z
N MET A 1 -6.27 3.62 -14.93
CA MET A 1 -5.63 2.50 -14.21
C MET A 1 -6.73 1.60 -13.66
N SER A 2 -6.78 0.34 -14.09
CA SER A 2 -7.54 -0.71 -13.40
C SER A 2 -6.68 -1.27 -12.26
N ILE A 3 -7.28 -1.95 -11.27
CA ILE A 3 -6.48 -2.78 -10.36
C ILE A 3 -5.60 -3.68 -11.26
N PRO A 4 -4.26 -3.63 -11.15
CA PRO A 4 -3.42 -4.35 -12.09
C PRO A 4 -3.73 -5.84 -12.01
N SER A 5 -4.26 -6.45 -13.08
CA SER A 5 -4.59 -7.89 -13.16
C SER A 5 -3.38 -8.77 -12.78
N CYS A 6 -2.18 -8.23 -12.95
CA CYS A 6 -0.93 -8.84 -12.51
C CYS A 6 -0.75 -8.99 -10.98
N LEU A 7 -1.62 -8.40 -10.16
CA LEU A 7 -1.75 -8.73 -8.73
C LEU A 7 -2.54 -10.02 -8.52
N MET A 8 -3.53 -10.31 -9.37
CA MET A 8 -4.48 -11.43 -9.22
C MET A 8 -3.99 -12.74 -9.86
N SER A 9 -3.07 -12.66 -10.83
CA SER A 9 -2.60 -13.74 -11.72
C SER A 9 -1.86 -14.95 -11.09
N LYS A 10 -1.83 -15.14 -9.75
CA LYS A 10 -1.04 -16.23 -9.10
C LYS A 10 -1.82 -17.32 -8.38
N HIS A 11 -3.16 -17.35 -8.42
CA HIS A 11 -3.92 -18.29 -7.60
C HIS A 11 -4.57 -19.47 -8.33
N HIS A 12 -3.75 -20.35 -8.94
CA HIS A 12 -4.13 -21.76 -9.07
C HIS A 12 -2.94 -22.68 -8.83
N HIS A 13 -2.64 -22.97 -7.55
CA HIS A 13 -1.95 -24.21 -7.18
C HIS A 13 -2.48 -24.78 -5.85
N HIS A 14 -2.89 -26.06 -5.92
CA HIS A 14 -3.22 -27.05 -4.88
C HIS A 14 -4.64 -27.02 -4.26
N GLN A 15 -5.49 -28.09 -4.26
CA GLN A 15 -5.35 -29.55 -4.48
C GLN A 15 -6.68 -30.21 -4.95
N GLY A 16 -6.61 -31.22 -5.83
CA GLY A 16 -7.67 -32.23 -5.99
C GLY A 16 -7.98 -32.73 -7.42
N LEU A 17 -7.41 -33.89 -7.78
CA LEU A 17 -7.87 -34.90 -8.77
C LEU A 17 -8.20 -34.52 -10.24
N SER A 18 -7.36 -35.07 -11.12
CA SER A 18 -7.66 -35.59 -12.47
C SER A 18 -8.56 -34.77 -13.40
N SER A 19 -7.97 -34.12 -14.41
CA SER A 19 -8.13 -34.48 -15.83
C SER A 19 -7.47 -33.44 -16.73
N SER A 20 -6.84 -33.94 -17.78
CA SER A 20 -6.05 -33.26 -18.80
C SER A 20 -6.79 -32.14 -19.53
N SER A 21 -6.27 -30.91 -19.46
CA SER A 21 -6.29 -29.93 -20.56
C SER A 21 -5.49 -28.68 -20.18
N SER A 22 -4.20 -28.70 -20.48
CA SER A 22 -3.29 -27.56 -20.38
C SER A 22 -3.45 -26.67 -21.62
N VAL A 23 -4.41 -25.75 -21.60
CA VAL A 23 -4.52 -24.67 -22.60
C VAL A 23 -4.89 -23.34 -21.91
N GLY A 24 -3.91 -22.46 -21.76
CA GLY A 24 -4.04 -21.00 -21.93
C GLY A 24 -5.03 -20.18 -21.08
N LYS A 25 -5.28 -20.48 -19.80
CA LYS A 25 -6.29 -19.74 -19.00
C LYS A 25 -5.86 -18.38 -18.42
N SER A 26 -4.56 -18.09 -18.28
CA SER A 26 -4.12 -16.90 -17.54
C SER A 26 -4.41 -15.56 -18.22
N SER A 27 -4.43 -15.49 -19.55
CA SER A 27 -4.57 -14.20 -20.26
C SER A 27 -6.02 -13.72 -20.35
N PHE A 28 -6.98 -14.64 -20.53
CA PHE A 28 -8.39 -14.29 -20.72
C PHE A 28 -9.07 -13.84 -19.43
N GLU A 29 -8.65 -14.35 -18.27
CA GLU A 29 -9.19 -13.94 -16.96
C GLU A 29 -8.76 -12.50 -16.63
N ASP A 30 -7.50 -12.15 -16.90
CA ASP A 30 -6.98 -10.79 -16.74
C ASP A 30 -7.71 -9.77 -17.65
N ASP A 31 -8.07 -10.16 -18.87
CA ASP A 31 -8.82 -9.33 -19.83
C ASP A 31 -10.31 -9.16 -19.43
N ASN A 32 -10.90 -10.18 -18.79
CA ASN A 32 -12.27 -10.11 -18.30
C ASN A 32 -12.42 -9.16 -17.12
N ASP A 33 -11.44 -9.08 -16.23
CA ASP A 33 -11.42 -8.13 -15.12
C ASP A 33 -11.26 -6.69 -15.63
N ILE A 34 -10.43 -6.49 -16.64
CA ILE A 34 -10.29 -5.18 -17.31
C ILE A 34 -11.60 -4.79 -17.99
N THR A 35 -12.21 -5.71 -18.74
CA THR A 35 -13.45 -5.46 -19.49
C THR A 35 -14.62 -5.18 -18.54
N SER A 36 -14.78 -6.00 -17.50
CA SER A 36 -15.83 -5.83 -16.51
C SER A 36 -15.69 -4.51 -15.75
N HIS A 37 -14.48 -4.11 -15.38
CA HIS A 37 -14.22 -2.80 -14.76
C HIS A 37 -14.71 -1.63 -15.62
N PHE A 38 -14.42 -1.63 -16.92
CA PHE A 38 -14.91 -0.58 -17.83
C PHE A 38 -16.42 -0.65 -18.05
N MET A 39 -17.00 -1.84 -18.16
CA MET A 39 -18.45 -2.03 -18.26
C MET A 39 -19.17 -1.49 -17.01
N LEU A 40 -18.66 -1.78 -15.82
CA LEU A 40 -19.24 -1.32 -14.56
C LEU A 40 -19.13 0.20 -14.42
N ARG A 41 -18.02 0.81 -14.85
CA ARG A 41 -17.91 2.28 -14.91
C ARG A 41 -19.02 2.92 -15.74
N LEU A 42 -19.34 2.36 -16.91
CA LEU A 42 -20.44 2.84 -17.76
C LEU A 42 -21.82 2.68 -17.08
N ALA A 43 -22.01 1.62 -16.30
CA ALA A 43 -23.25 1.37 -15.60
C ALA A 43 -23.47 2.31 -14.40
N PHE A 44 -22.40 2.57 -13.63
CA PHE A 44 -22.50 3.26 -12.33
C PHE A 44 -22.16 4.76 -12.38
N CYS A 45 -21.77 5.32 -13.53
CA CYS A 45 -21.54 6.78 -13.68
C CYS A 45 -22.83 7.63 -13.69
N ARG A 46 -24.01 7.00 -13.73
CA ARG A 46 -25.30 7.69 -13.94
C ARG A 46 -25.81 8.51 -12.75
N SER A 47 -25.47 8.12 -11.53
CA SER A 47 -25.89 8.82 -10.32
C SER A 47 -24.73 8.92 -9.33
N PRO A 48 -24.62 10.02 -8.57
CA PRO A 48 -23.56 10.17 -7.58
C PRO A 48 -23.63 9.11 -6.47
N GLU A 49 -24.81 8.62 -6.12
CA GLU A 49 -25.01 7.54 -5.14
C GLU A 49 -24.41 6.23 -5.66
N LEU A 50 -24.72 5.86 -6.91
CA LEU A 50 -24.22 4.66 -7.56
C LEU A 50 -22.71 4.72 -7.79
N SER A 51 -22.20 5.88 -8.22
CA SER A 51 -20.77 6.09 -8.39
C SER A 51 -20.03 5.96 -7.06
N ASN A 52 -20.55 6.55 -5.98
CA ASN A 52 -19.97 6.44 -4.64
C ASN A 52 -19.98 4.99 -4.12
N TRP A 53 -21.06 4.25 -4.37
CA TRP A 53 -21.15 2.83 -4.02
C TRP A 53 -20.12 2.01 -4.78
N PHE A 54 -20.01 2.19 -6.10
CA PHE A 54 -19.04 1.49 -6.94
C PHE A 54 -17.60 1.79 -6.51
N ILE A 55 -17.27 3.07 -6.30
CA ILE A 55 -15.95 3.48 -5.78
C ILE A 55 -15.65 2.80 -4.45
N LYS A 56 -16.66 2.66 -3.56
CA LYS A 56 -16.46 2.01 -2.27
C LYS A 56 -16.18 0.52 -2.41
N CYS A 57 -16.93 -0.16 -3.28
CA CYS A 57 -16.72 -1.59 -3.57
C CYS A 57 -15.32 -1.84 -4.17
N GLU A 58 -14.91 -1.01 -5.13
CA GLU A 58 -13.59 -1.06 -5.76
C GLU A 58 -12.45 -0.78 -4.77
N GLU A 59 -12.62 0.20 -3.87
CA GLU A 59 -11.66 0.48 -2.79
C GLU A 59 -11.48 -0.72 -1.85
N LEU A 60 -12.58 -1.40 -1.50
CA LEU A 60 -12.56 -2.59 -0.64
C LEU A 60 -11.90 -3.78 -1.36
N LEU A 61 -12.19 -3.98 -2.64
CA LEU A 61 -11.57 -5.03 -3.44
C LEU A 61 -10.05 -4.85 -3.46
N LEU A 62 -9.58 -3.62 -3.75
CA LEU A 62 -8.15 -3.30 -3.73
C LEU A 62 -7.53 -3.54 -2.35
N GLN A 63 -8.20 -3.13 -1.27
CA GLN A 63 -7.72 -3.35 0.09
C GLN A 63 -7.56 -4.84 0.41
N CYS A 64 -8.55 -5.66 0.05
CA CYS A 64 -8.51 -7.11 0.21
C CYS A 64 -7.36 -7.74 -0.58
N ILE A 65 -7.18 -7.33 -1.84
CA ILE A 65 -6.08 -7.80 -2.70
C ILE A 65 -4.73 -7.44 -2.07
N LEU A 66 -4.52 -6.18 -1.66
CA LEU A 66 -3.27 -5.75 -1.04
C LEU A 66 -2.97 -6.49 0.26
N HIS A 67 -3.99 -6.72 1.10
CA HIS A 67 -3.84 -7.49 2.33
C HIS A 67 -3.49 -8.96 2.05
N TYR A 68 -4.10 -9.57 1.03
CA TYR A 68 -3.89 -10.97 0.69
C TYR A 68 -2.51 -11.24 0.09
N TYR A 69 -2.07 -10.42 -0.87
CA TYR A 69 -0.77 -10.62 -1.56
C TYR A 69 0.43 -10.00 -0.82
N GLY A 70 0.17 -9.18 0.20
CA GLY A 70 1.18 -8.64 1.10
C GLY A 70 2.21 -7.72 0.43
N GLN A 71 3.43 -7.72 0.95
CA GLN A 71 4.44 -6.70 0.61
C GLN A 71 4.91 -6.74 -0.85
N SER A 72 4.93 -7.91 -1.48
CA SER A 72 5.37 -8.06 -2.88
C SER A 72 4.43 -7.36 -3.86
N ALA A 73 3.12 -7.54 -3.62
CA ALA A 73 2.04 -6.85 -4.31
C ALA A 73 2.08 -5.34 -4.07
N LEU A 74 2.31 -4.93 -2.84
CA LEU A 74 2.39 -3.52 -2.46
C LEU A 74 3.52 -2.79 -3.21
N ASN A 75 4.72 -3.38 -3.25
CA ASN A 75 5.85 -2.81 -3.98
C ASN A 75 5.59 -2.74 -5.49
N LYS A 76 4.88 -3.73 -6.04
CA LYS A 76 4.48 -3.74 -7.45
C LYS A 76 3.43 -2.67 -7.77
N ALA A 77 2.41 -2.55 -6.93
CA ALA A 77 1.38 -1.53 -7.03
C ALA A 77 2.01 -0.13 -6.95
N LEU A 78 2.95 0.08 -6.02
CA LEU A 78 3.71 1.33 -5.92
C LEU A 78 4.40 1.69 -7.25
N GLN A 79 5.11 0.75 -7.87
CA GLN A 79 5.79 0.97 -9.16
C GLN A 79 4.82 1.35 -10.28
N GLN A 80 3.61 0.79 -10.26
CA GLN A 80 2.59 1.01 -11.29
C GLN A 80 1.79 2.30 -11.07
N THR A 81 1.73 2.80 -9.83
CA THR A 81 1.12 4.09 -9.53
C THR A 81 2.05 5.25 -9.88
N GLY A 82 1.48 6.40 -10.29
CA GLY A 82 2.25 7.63 -10.55
C GLY A 82 2.98 8.21 -9.33
N VAL A 83 2.76 7.63 -8.14
CA VAL A 83 3.45 8.02 -6.89
C VAL A 83 4.77 7.26 -6.67
N SER A 84 5.16 6.34 -7.56
CA SER A 84 6.46 5.63 -7.47
C SER A 84 7.65 6.56 -7.36
N ASN A 85 7.68 7.62 -8.17
CA ASN A 85 8.75 8.63 -8.17
C ASN A 85 8.76 9.52 -6.91
N LEU A 86 7.70 9.46 -6.11
CA LEU A 86 7.52 10.27 -4.90
C LEU A 86 7.75 9.46 -3.63
N ILE A 87 7.95 8.13 -3.73
CA ILE A 87 8.03 7.23 -2.59
C ILE A 87 9.41 6.56 -2.56
N ASN A 88 10.22 6.92 -1.57
CA ASN A 88 11.52 6.29 -1.33
C ASN A 88 11.41 5.27 -0.20
N ARG A 89 11.94 4.06 -0.42
CA ARG A 89 12.02 3.06 0.64
C ARG A 89 13.20 3.39 1.55
N VAL A 90 12.93 3.68 2.83
CA VAL A 90 13.96 3.97 3.83
C VAL A 90 14.48 2.63 4.37
N VAL A 91 15.73 2.30 4.08
CA VAL A 91 16.40 1.09 4.60
C VAL A 91 17.34 1.51 5.73
N GLY A 92 17.25 0.80 6.85
CA GLY A 92 17.74 1.22 8.18
C GLY A 92 19.23 1.50 8.36
N ASP A 93 20.06 1.39 7.34
CA ASP A 93 21.51 1.53 7.49
C ASP A 93 22.11 2.83 6.91
N THR A 94 21.39 3.59 6.08
CA THR A 94 22.05 4.66 5.27
C THR A 94 21.47 6.06 5.41
N ASP A 95 20.20 6.22 5.81
CA ASP A 95 19.55 7.53 5.80
C ASP A 95 19.65 8.20 7.18
N MET A 96 20.83 8.77 7.45
CA MET A 96 21.08 9.56 8.65
C MET A 96 20.45 10.95 8.50
N LEU A 97 19.41 11.26 9.30
CA LEU A 97 18.98 12.64 9.51
C LEU A 97 19.87 13.31 10.58
N PRO A 98 20.55 14.42 10.28
CA PRO A 98 21.15 15.27 11.31
C PRO A 98 20.11 16.26 11.82
N GLN A 99 20.02 16.45 13.14
CA GLN A 99 20.04 17.77 13.82
C GLN A 99 19.65 17.69 15.32
N HIS A 100 20.65 17.66 16.20
CA HIS A 100 20.92 18.68 17.24
C HIS A 100 22.09 18.21 18.13
N PRO A 101 23.06 19.09 18.50
CA PRO A 101 24.26 18.70 19.21
C PRO A 101 24.05 18.76 20.72
N THR A 102 23.71 17.65 21.38
CA THR A 102 24.10 17.48 22.79
C THR A 102 24.17 16.00 23.15
N GLY A 103 25.39 15.50 23.32
CA GLY A 103 25.71 14.32 24.14
C GLY A 103 25.15 12.97 23.69
N ASP A 104 25.98 12.22 22.95
CA ASP A 104 26.11 10.77 23.12
C ASP A 104 24.87 9.89 22.85
N GLY A 105 24.69 9.43 21.60
CA GLY A 105 23.69 8.40 21.26
C GLY A 105 22.92 8.64 19.96
N ARG A 106 23.58 8.50 18.79
CA ARG A 106 22.91 8.56 17.48
C ARG A 106 22.05 7.31 17.29
N THR A 107 20.74 7.41 17.50
CA THR A 107 19.82 6.32 17.12
C THR A 107 19.58 6.35 15.60
N PRO A 108 19.56 5.20 14.91
CA PRO A 108 19.24 5.16 13.49
C PRO A 108 17.83 5.73 13.26
N LEU A 109 17.62 6.40 12.12
CA LEU A 109 16.34 7.05 11.77
C LEU A 109 15.16 6.09 11.96
N VAL A 110 15.29 4.85 11.50
CA VAL A 110 14.27 3.82 11.61
C VAL A 110 13.88 3.51 13.06
N ASP A 111 14.81 3.56 14.01
CA ASP A 111 14.49 3.37 15.43
C ASP A 111 13.70 4.54 16.01
N MET A 112 14.02 5.76 15.60
CA MET A 112 13.24 6.94 15.97
C MET A 112 11.83 6.88 15.36
N LEU A 113 11.72 6.53 14.08
CA LEU A 113 10.44 6.35 13.39
C LEU A 113 9.59 5.28 14.07
N ARG A 114 10.20 4.16 14.44
CA ARG A 114 9.54 3.07 15.16
C ARG A 114 8.98 3.53 16.51
N LYS A 115 9.75 4.31 17.27
CA LYS A 115 9.35 4.89 18.58
C LYS A 115 8.25 5.94 18.46
N ALA A 116 8.29 6.73 17.39
CA ALA A 116 7.40 7.87 17.19
C ALA A 116 6.08 7.48 16.51
N THR A 117 6.05 6.34 15.79
CA THR A 117 4.86 5.87 15.07
C THR A 117 3.99 4.98 15.95
N LEU A 118 2.75 5.38 16.17
CA LEU A 118 1.78 4.58 16.93
C LEU A 118 1.54 3.21 16.25
N GLY A 119 1.62 2.13 17.02
CA GLY A 119 1.49 0.76 16.52
C GLY A 119 2.81 0.10 16.09
N CYS A 120 3.91 0.86 16.00
CA CYS A 120 5.25 0.33 15.72
C CYS A 120 6.12 0.20 16.99
N ASN A 121 5.63 0.73 18.12
CA ASN A 121 6.27 0.58 19.42
C ASN A 121 6.19 -0.88 19.87
N GLY A 122 7.25 -1.65 19.59
CA GLY A 122 7.50 -2.88 20.33
C GLY A 122 7.49 -2.54 21.81
N GLY A 123 6.49 -3.01 22.55
CA GLY A 123 6.47 -2.89 24.01
C GLY A 123 7.80 -3.40 24.56
N HIS A 124 8.25 -2.85 25.69
CA HIS A 124 9.49 -3.22 26.37
C HIS A 124 9.68 -4.75 26.40
N GLN A 125 10.45 -5.28 25.44
CA GLN A 125 10.82 -6.69 25.42
C GLN A 125 12.24 -6.79 25.97
N GLN A 126 12.27 -7.41 27.15
CA GLN A 126 13.43 -7.97 27.81
C GLN A 126 14.28 -8.78 26.80
N PRO A 127 15.62 -8.75 26.93
CA PRO A 127 16.52 -9.27 25.90
C PRO A 127 16.55 -10.80 25.96
N GLN A 128 15.64 -11.47 25.27
CA GLN A 128 15.85 -12.82 24.72
C GLN A 128 14.62 -13.25 23.89
N GLN A 129 14.88 -13.59 22.62
CA GLN A 129 13.99 -14.21 21.62
C GLN A 129 13.25 -13.24 20.68
N SER A 130 13.99 -12.83 19.65
CA SER A 130 13.66 -11.88 18.60
C SER A 130 12.85 -12.49 17.44
N SER A 131 11.55 -12.23 17.39
CA SER A 131 10.88 -11.98 16.11
C SER A 131 10.82 -10.47 15.92
N THR A 132 11.94 -9.83 15.57
CA THR A 132 11.94 -8.42 15.18
C THR A 132 11.12 -8.29 13.91
N THR A 133 9.87 -7.83 14.02
CA THR A 133 9.11 -7.42 12.84
C THR A 133 9.87 -6.26 12.20
N THR A 134 10.55 -6.51 11.09
CA THR A 134 11.29 -5.50 10.35
C THR A 134 10.30 -4.61 9.61
N THR A 135 9.69 -3.67 10.32
CA THR A 135 8.80 -2.65 9.75
C THR A 135 9.60 -1.80 8.77
N THR A 136 9.22 -1.85 7.51
CA THR A 136 9.83 -1.01 6.47
C THR A 136 9.13 0.35 6.46
N PHE A 137 9.90 1.44 6.38
CA PHE A 137 9.37 2.78 6.27
C PHE A 137 9.51 3.32 4.84
N TYR A 138 8.54 4.12 4.44
CA TYR A 138 8.45 4.76 3.14
C TYR A 138 8.38 6.27 3.32
N GLU A 139 9.27 6.99 2.65
CA GLU A 139 9.34 8.44 2.66
C GLU A 139 8.55 9.01 1.47
N ILE A 140 7.69 10.00 1.72
CA ILE A 140 6.90 10.70 0.70
C ILE A 140 6.74 12.18 1.09
N PRO A 141 6.66 13.14 0.15
CA PRO A 141 6.33 14.51 0.51
C PRO A 141 4.98 14.58 1.25
N PHE A 142 4.94 15.29 2.38
CA PHE A 142 3.79 15.22 3.31
C PHE A 142 2.45 15.63 2.68
N MET A 143 2.48 16.42 1.60
CA MET A 143 1.30 16.84 0.83
C MET A 143 0.52 15.67 0.20
N TYR A 144 1.19 14.57 -0.11
CA TYR A 144 0.56 13.38 -0.68
C TYR A 144 0.03 12.43 0.40
N CYS A 145 0.47 12.59 1.65
CA CYS A 145 0.04 11.76 2.77
C CYS A 145 -1.48 11.90 3.02
N SER A 146 -2.09 10.86 3.59
CA SER A 146 -3.49 10.92 3.99
C SER A 146 -3.64 11.77 5.25
N PRO A 147 -4.53 12.80 5.27
CA PRO A 147 -4.78 13.61 6.47
C PRO A 147 -5.17 12.76 7.70
N HIS A 148 -5.84 11.63 7.47
CA HIS A 148 -6.25 10.71 8.52
C HIS A 148 -5.06 10.02 9.20
N LEU A 149 -3.98 9.73 8.45
CA LEU A 149 -2.75 9.16 9.03
C LEU A 149 -2.05 10.19 9.93
N ILE A 150 -2.01 11.44 9.49
CA ILE A 150 -1.43 12.55 10.24
C ILE A 150 -2.22 12.80 11.53
N ALA A 151 -3.55 12.90 11.43
CA ALA A 151 -4.43 13.15 12.57
C ALA A 151 -4.31 12.08 13.65
N ARG A 152 -4.09 10.82 13.26
CA ARG A 152 -3.94 9.70 14.19
C ARG A 152 -2.50 9.47 14.64
N ARG A 153 -1.54 10.35 14.31
CA ARG A 153 -0.11 10.17 14.61
C ARG A 153 0.44 8.80 14.17
N ALA A 154 -0.08 8.31 13.05
CA ALA A 154 0.32 7.03 12.44
C ALA A 154 1.49 7.20 11.46
N VAL A 155 1.99 8.43 11.30
CA VAL A 155 3.11 8.81 10.43
C VAL A 155 3.94 9.88 11.14
N VAL A 156 5.23 9.93 10.80
CA VAL A 156 6.17 10.94 11.32
C VAL A 156 6.47 11.93 10.20
N ILE A 157 6.51 13.23 10.50
CA ILE A 157 6.83 14.27 9.50
C ILE A 157 8.11 14.98 9.93
N ILE A 158 9.12 15.02 9.06
CA ILE A 158 10.40 15.70 9.29
C ILE A 158 10.82 16.39 7.98
N GLY A 159 11.18 17.67 8.05
CA GLY A 159 11.72 18.39 6.88
C GLY A 159 10.79 18.45 5.67
N GLY A 160 9.46 18.39 5.85
CA GLY A 160 8.49 18.33 4.75
C GLY A 160 8.26 16.94 4.16
N MET A 161 8.94 15.92 4.69
CA MET A 161 8.77 14.52 4.31
C MET A 161 7.97 13.78 5.38
N ALA A 162 7.06 12.91 4.94
CA ALA A 162 6.29 12.02 5.79
C ALA A 162 6.82 10.59 5.67
N TYR A 163 7.03 9.94 6.80
CA TYR A 163 7.50 8.56 6.92
C TYR A 163 6.33 7.67 7.32
N ILE A 164 6.00 6.73 6.44
CA ILE A 164 4.83 5.85 6.53
C ILE A 164 5.32 4.41 6.71
N PRO A 165 4.84 3.67 7.72
CA PRO A 165 5.15 2.25 7.83
C PRO A 165 4.43 1.43 6.74
N ASP A 166 5.01 0.30 6.35
CA ASP A 166 4.43 -0.68 5.44
C ASP A 166 2.96 -1.03 5.73
N THR A 167 2.60 -1.16 7.01
CA THR A 167 1.23 -1.41 7.48
C THR A 167 0.21 -0.35 7.05
N GLN A 168 0.64 0.91 6.86
CA GLN A 168 -0.23 2.03 6.50
C GLN A 168 -0.15 2.39 5.02
N LEU A 169 0.79 1.82 4.28
CA LEU A 169 1.03 2.14 2.87
C LEU A 169 -0.12 1.69 1.96
N SER A 170 -0.85 0.63 2.33
CA SER A 170 -2.08 0.21 1.64
C SER A 170 -3.13 1.32 1.63
N SER A 171 -3.29 2.05 2.74
CA SER A 171 -4.26 3.15 2.83
C SER A 171 -3.92 4.32 1.91
N LEU A 172 -2.63 4.56 1.66
CA LEU A 172 -2.17 5.57 0.69
C LEU A 172 -2.56 5.15 -0.73
N LEU A 173 -2.31 3.90 -1.11
CA LEU A 173 -2.68 3.38 -2.43
C LEU A 173 -4.18 3.38 -2.64
N CYS A 174 -4.97 2.95 -1.65
CA CYS A 174 -6.43 3.01 -1.71
C CYS A 174 -6.95 4.44 -1.90
N LYS A 175 -6.36 5.42 -1.19
CA LYS A 175 -6.68 6.84 -1.37
C LYS A 175 -6.38 7.29 -2.81
N THR A 176 -5.19 7.03 -3.32
CA THR A 176 -4.79 7.43 -4.67
C THR A 176 -5.70 6.79 -5.72
N TYR A 177 -5.94 5.49 -5.61
CA TYR A 177 -6.85 4.75 -6.50
C TYR A 177 -8.27 5.32 -6.49
N ARG A 178 -8.79 5.62 -5.30
CA ARG A 178 -10.12 6.21 -5.12
C ARG A 178 -10.25 7.56 -5.81
N GLU A 179 -9.28 8.44 -5.65
CA GLU A 179 -9.30 9.76 -6.29
C GLU A 179 -9.18 9.66 -7.82
N GLU A 180 -8.33 8.77 -8.33
CA GLU A 180 -8.28 8.49 -9.76
C GLU A 180 -9.60 7.92 -10.30
N LEU A 181 -10.23 6.98 -9.58
CA LEU A 181 -11.49 6.38 -10.00
C LEU A 181 -12.60 7.43 -10.05
N ARG A 182 -12.61 8.37 -9.10
CA ARG A 182 -13.54 9.51 -9.05
C ARG A 182 -13.39 10.42 -10.27
N GLU A 183 -12.16 10.77 -10.62
CA GLU A 183 -11.89 11.62 -11.78
C GLU A 183 -12.33 10.95 -13.09
N HIS A 184 -12.16 9.62 -13.23
CA HIS A 184 -12.56 8.90 -14.43
C HIS A 184 -14.06 8.54 -14.50
N LEU A 185 -14.85 8.79 -13.44
CA LEU A 185 -16.30 8.54 -13.40
C LEU A 185 -17.12 9.81 -13.64
N ARG A 186 -16.49 10.98 -13.63
CA ARG A 186 -17.12 12.27 -13.98
C ARG A 186 -17.11 12.51 -15.48
#